data_AF-A0A522WZ12-F1
#
_entry.id   AF-A0A522WZ12-F1
#
_cell.length_a   1.000
_cell.length_b   1.000
_cell.length_c   1.000
_cell.angle_alpha   90.00
_cell.angle_beta   90.00
_cell.angle_gamma   90.00
#
_symmetry.space_group_name_H-M   'P 1'
#
loop_
_entity.id
_entity.type
_entity.pdbx_description
1 polymer ?
#
loop_
_entity_poly.entity_id
_entity_poly.type
_entity_poly.pdbx_seq_one_letter_code
_entity_poly.pdbx_strand_id
1 'polypeptide(L)'
;MHFRTRKNVIQFVRTIYNQETKKPKAMVVGSIPLGKAVINDELRTKLSEEEIVQAETWIKQQHHTTLLKEELAALTLADTLTLANNWFSRQGDTDAAHIAAVDILPALQLLRKTLNKL
;
A
#
# COMPACT_ATOMS: atom_id res chain seq x y z
N MET A 1 4.27 3.01 -19.22
CA MET A 1 3.57 3.94 -18.29
C MET A 1 4.06 3.71 -16.86
N HIS A 2 3.96 4.68 -15.94
CA HIS A 2 4.36 4.50 -14.54
C HIS A 2 3.15 4.52 -13.60
N PHE A 3 3.13 3.63 -12.61
CA PHE A 3 2.06 3.52 -11.63
C PHE A 3 2.63 3.83 -10.24
N ARG A 4 1.99 4.73 -9.51
CA ARG A 4 2.40 5.08 -8.15
C ARG A 4 1.24 5.04 -7.17
N THR A 5 1.49 4.52 -5.98
CA THR A 5 0.49 4.48 -4.89
C THR A 5 0.69 5.68 -3.97
N ARG A 6 -0.35 6.48 -3.75
CA ARG A 6 -0.32 7.65 -2.85
C ARG A 6 -1.66 7.79 -2.13
N LYS A 7 -1.64 7.92 -0.79
CA LYS A 7 -2.82 8.20 0.05
C LYS A 7 -4.08 7.40 -0.38
N ASN A 8 -3.93 6.08 -0.50
CA ASN A 8 -5.02 5.15 -0.88
C ASN A 8 -5.51 5.24 -2.34
N VAL A 9 -4.74 5.85 -3.23
CA VAL A 9 -5.08 5.96 -4.65
C VAL A 9 -3.87 5.54 -5.51
N ILE A 10 -4.14 4.79 -6.58
CA ILE A 10 -3.18 4.43 -7.62
C ILE A 10 -3.25 5.51 -8.70
N GLN A 11 -2.13 6.16 -8.98
CA GLN A 11 -2.02 7.20 -10.01
C GLN A 11 -1.30 6.66 -11.24
N PHE A 12 -1.89 6.94 -12.40
CA PHE A 12 -1.40 6.56 -13.71
C PHE A 12 -0.62 7.74 -14.26
N VAL A 13 0.70 7.58 -14.41
CA VAL A 13 1.61 8.64 -14.81
C VAL A 13 2.21 8.30 -16.17
N ARG A 14 1.91 9.14 -17.16
CA ARG A 14 2.49 9.06 -18.50
C ARG A 14 3.59 10.11 -18.61
N THR A 15 4.74 9.73 -19.15
CA THR A 15 5.80 10.68 -19.49
C THR A 15 5.52 11.24 -20.87
N ILE A 16 5.38 12.55 -20.97
CA ILE A 16 5.12 13.25 -22.23
C ILE A 16 6.29 14.19 -22.49
N TYR A 17 6.72 14.29 -23.75
CA TYR A 17 7.75 15.25 -24.14
C TYR A 17 7.16 16.67 -24.11
N ASN A 18 7.74 17.54 -23.29
CA ASN A 18 7.36 18.95 -23.29
C ASN A 18 8.15 19.69 -24.37
N GLN A 19 7.47 20.17 -25.42
CA GLN A 19 8.12 20.89 -26.52
C GLN A 19 8.69 22.25 -26.08
N GLU A 20 8.11 22.92 -25.08
CA GLU A 20 8.59 24.22 -24.61
C GLU A 20 9.91 24.11 -23.83
N THR A 21 10.02 23.11 -22.95
CA THR A 21 11.20 22.93 -22.10
C THR A 21 12.20 21.91 -22.66
N LYS A 22 11.88 21.26 -23.79
CA LYS A 22 12.62 20.14 -24.40
C LYS A 22 12.96 19.01 -23.41
N LYS A 23 12.14 18.85 -22.37
CA LYS A 23 12.36 17.89 -21.28
C LYS A 23 11.15 16.97 -21.12
N PRO A 24 11.35 15.71 -20.70
CA PRO A 24 10.24 14.83 -20.34
C PRO A 24 9.49 15.39 -19.12
N LYS A 25 8.16 15.44 -19.21
CA LYS A 25 7.26 15.85 -18.13
C LYS A 25 6.36 14.67 -17.76
N ALA A 26 6.33 14.34 -16.47
CA ALA A 26 5.39 13.36 -15.92
C ALA A 26 4.00 13.99 -15.79
N MET A 27 3.00 13.41 -16.44
CA MET A 27 1.61 13.85 -16.39
C MET A 27 0.74 12.74 -15.79
N VAL A 28 -0.09 13.11 -14.82
CA VAL A 28 -1.08 12.19 -14.25
C VAL A 28 -2.26 12.10 -15.22
N VAL A 29 -2.48 10.92 -15.79
CA VAL A 29 -3.56 10.64 -16.75
C VAL A 29 -4.88 10.33 -16.04
N GLY A 30 -4.78 9.72 -14.87
CA GLY A 30 -5.93 9.33 -14.06
C GLY A 30 -5.51 8.70 -12.75
N SER A 31 -6.51 8.38 -11.93
CA SER A 31 -6.28 7.78 -10.62
C SER A 31 -7.45 6.90 -10.20
N ILE A 32 -7.16 5.74 -9.61
CA ILE A 32 -8.19 4.82 -9.11
C ILE A 32 -7.98 4.54 -7.62
N PRO A 33 -9.05 4.26 -6.84
CA PRO A 33 -8.91 3.88 -5.43
C PRO A 33 -8.12 2.58 -5.28
N LEU A 34 -7.21 2.51 -4.33
CA LEU A 34 -6.44 1.29 -4.05
C LEU A 34 -7.34 0.14 -3.59
N GLY A 35 -8.37 0.43 -2.80
CA GLY A 35 -9.34 -0.57 -2.32
C GLY A 35 -10.33 -1.07 -3.38
N LYS A 36 -10.41 -0.41 -4.54
CA LYS A 36 -11.18 -0.84 -5.71
C LYS A 36 -10.35 -0.57 -6.95
N ALA A 37 -9.25 -1.31 -7.09
CA ALA A 37 -8.30 -1.19 -8.19
C ALA A 37 -8.88 -1.77 -9.48
N VAL A 38 -9.96 -1.18 -9.98
CA VAL A 38 -10.59 -1.51 -11.27
C VAL A 38 -10.46 -0.28 -12.17
N ILE A 39 -10.03 -0.49 -13.42
CA ILE A 39 -9.95 0.56 -14.41
C ILE A 39 -11.38 0.95 -14.81
N ASN A 40 -11.81 2.16 -14.45
CA ASN A 40 -13.13 2.69 -14.82
C ASN A 40 -13.18 3.07 -16.31
N ASP A 41 -14.38 3.21 -16.85
CA ASP A 41 -14.60 3.53 -18.28
C ASP A 41 -13.97 4.87 -18.67
N GLU A 42 -13.90 5.83 -17.74
CA GLU A 42 -13.21 7.11 -17.94
C GLU A 42 -11.68 6.97 -18.09
N LEU A 43 -11.04 6.01 -17.41
CA LEU A 43 -9.62 5.72 -17.67
C LEU A 43 -9.45 4.91 -18.95
N ARG A 44 -10.36 3.96 -19.24
CA ARG A 44 -10.28 3.14 -20.47
C ARG A 44 -10.27 4.00 -21.72
N THR A 45 -11.00 5.12 -21.74
CA THR A 45 -11.01 6.06 -22.87
C THR A 45 -9.75 6.93 -22.98
N LYS A 46 -8.96 7.07 -21.91
CA LYS A 46 -7.74 7.90 -21.86
C LYS A 46 -6.45 7.11 -22.06
N LEU A 47 -6.51 5.80 -21.90
CA LEU A 47 -5.40 4.87 -22.02
C LEU A 47 -5.42 4.19 -23.39
N SER A 48 -4.24 3.90 -23.95
CA SER A 48 -4.14 2.98 -25.08
C SER A 48 -4.42 1.54 -24.64
N GLU A 49 -4.72 0.66 -25.58
CA GLU A 49 -4.94 -0.76 -25.29
C GLU A 49 -3.72 -1.41 -24.61
N GLU A 50 -2.51 -1.07 -25.06
CA GLU A 50 -1.26 -1.50 -24.42
C GLU A 50 -1.12 -1.01 -22.97
N GLU A 51 -1.54 0.22 -22.70
CA GLU A 51 -1.49 0.82 -21.37
C GLU A 51 -2.54 0.21 -20.43
N ILE A 52 -3.70 -0.19 -20.95
CA ILE A 52 -4.72 -0.94 -20.21
C ILE A 52 -4.15 -2.30 -19.80
N VAL A 53 -3.52 -3.03 -20.71
CA VAL A 53 -2.89 -4.33 -20.40
C VAL A 53 -1.79 -4.18 -19.34
N GLN A 54 -0.94 -3.15 -19.46
CA GLN A 54 0.08 -2.84 -18.45
C GLN A 54 -0.53 -2.54 -17.08
N ALA A 55 -1.62 -1.78 -17.06
CA ALA A 55 -2.34 -1.42 -15.83
C ALA A 55 -2.97 -2.63 -15.14
N GLU A 56 -3.69 -3.47 -15.90
CA GLU A 56 -4.31 -4.69 -15.36
C GLU A 56 -3.26 -5.67 -14.83
N THR A 57 -2.13 -5.80 -15.52
CA THR A 57 -0.99 -6.62 -15.07
C THR A 57 -0.42 -6.08 -13.76
N TRP A 58 -0.21 -4.77 -13.66
CA TRP A 58 0.31 -4.15 -12.45
C TRP A 58 -0.65 -4.29 -11.26
N ILE A 59 -1.96 -4.12 -11.50
CA ILE A 59 -3.00 -4.30 -10.47
C ILE A 59 -2.97 -5.73 -9.93
N LYS A 60 -2.91 -6.74 -10.80
CA LYS A 60 -2.81 -8.16 -10.39
C LYS A 60 -1.55 -8.42 -9.57
N GLN A 61 -0.41 -7.90 -10.00
CA GLN A 61 0.86 -8.04 -9.28
C GLN A 61 0.83 -7.37 -7.91
N GLN A 62 0.24 -6.18 -7.80
CA GLN A 62 0.09 -5.49 -6.52
C GLN A 62 -0.84 -6.22 -5.57
N HIS A 63 -1.95 -6.76 -6.07
CA HIS A 63 -2.85 -7.57 -5.26
C HIS A 63 -2.13 -8.81 -4.72
N HIS A 64 -1.42 -9.53 -5.59
CA HIS A 64 -0.64 -10.70 -5.18
C HIS A 64 0.45 -10.34 -4.15
N THR A 65 1.19 -9.27 -4.39
CA THR A 65 2.21 -8.77 -3.45
C THR A 65 1.60 -8.38 -2.11
N THR A 66 0.38 -7.83 -2.10
CA THR A 66 -0.33 -7.45 -0.88
C THR A 66 -0.73 -8.69 -0.08
N LEU A 67 -1.30 -9.70 -0.74
CA LEU A 67 -1.63 -10.98 -0.11
C LEU A 67 -0.40 -11.66 0.50
N LEU A 68 0.71 -11.70 -0.24
CA LEU A 68 1.97 -12.26 0.27
C LEU A 68 2.51 -11.48 1.47
N LYS A 69 2.35 -10.15 1.48
CA LYS A 69 2.73 -9.32 2.64
C LYS A 69 1.85 -9.58 3.85
N GLU A 70 0.54 -9.76 3.63
CA GLU A 70 -0.41 -10.12 4.70
C GLU A 70 -0.08 -11.50 5.29
N GLU A 71 0.21 -12.48 4.44
CA GLU A 71 0.64 -13.83 4.85
C GLU A 71 1.96 -13.79 5.62
N LEU A 72 2.97 -13.11 5.08
CA LEU A 72 4.25 -12.95 5.76
C LEU A 72 4.09 -12.22 7.10
N ALA A 73 3.26 -11.18 7.17
CA ALA A 73 2.97 -10.48 8.41
C ALA A 73 2.33 -11.42 9.42
N ALA A 74 1.33 -12.23 9.03
CA ALA A 74 0.69 -13.19 9.93
C ALA A 74 1.67 -14.24 10.47
N LEU A 75 2.58 -14.74 9.63
CA LEU A 75 3.57 -15.76 10.02
C LEU A 75 4.69 -15.20 10.91
N THR A 76 5.14 -13.99 10.65
CA THR A 76 6.24 -13.34 11.41
C THR A 76 5.76 -12.59 12.66
N LEU A 77 4.44 -12.40 12.81
CA LEU A 77 3.89 -11.55 13.86
C LEU A 77 4.29 -12.03 15.26
N ALA A 78 4.25 -13.34 15.52
CA ALA A 78 4.60 -13.90 16.82
C ALA A 78 6.04 -13.53 17.26
N ASP A 79 6.98 -13.61 16.33
CA ASP A 79 8.38 -13.24 16.57
C ASP A 79 8.50 -11.73 16.82
N THR A 80 7.85 -10.91 15.99
CA THR A 80 7.88 -9.44 16.16
C THR A 80 7.29 -9.00 17.50
N LEU A 81 6.21 -9.65 17.97
CA LEU A 81 5.60 -9.36 19.28
C LEU A 81 6.52 -9.74 20.43
N THR A 82 7.25 -10.85 20.30
CA THR A 82 8.24 -11.26 21.30
C THR A 82 9.38 -10.25 21.42
N LEU A 83 9.89 -9.78 20.27
CA LEU A 83 10.92 -8.74 20.23
C LEU A 83 10.42 -7.41 20.80
N ALA A 84 9.18 -7.01 20.47
CA ALA A 84 8.55 -5.81 21.00
C ALA A 84 8.40 -5.90 22.52
N ASN A 85 7.94 -7.04 23.06
CA ASN A 85 7.82 -7.26 24.50
C ASN A 85 9.17 -7.13 25.23
N ASN A 86 10.24 -7.68 24.64
CA ASN A 86 11.60 -7.55 25.17
C ASN A 86 12.12 -6.10 25.10
N TRP A 87 11.71 -5.32 24.10
CA TRP A 87 12.03 -3.90 24.03
C TRP A 87 11.29 -3.10 25.11
N PHE A 88 9.98 -3.28 25.26
CA PHE A 88 9.19 -2.63 26.31
C PHE A 88 9.69 -2.95 27.72
N SER A 89 10.05 -4.21 27.96
CA SER A 89 10.60 -4.65 29.25
C SER A 89 11.96 -4.01 29.57
N ARG A 90 12.74 -3.62 28.54
CA ARG A 90 14.03 -2.92 28.70
C ARG A 90 13.88 -1.41 28.82
N GLN A 91 12.96 -0.83 28.06
CA GLN A 91 12.76 0.62 28.00
C GLN A 91 12.06 1.17 29.24
N GLY A 92 11.17 0.37 29.87
CA GLY A 92 10.39 0.82 31.02
C GLY A 92 9.43 1.97 30.69
N ASP A 93 9.22 2.87 31.66
CA ASP A 93 8.22 3.94 31.61
C ASP A 93 8.73 5.19 30.88
N THR A 94 9.05 5.05 29.59
CA THR A 94 9.51 6.14 28.73
C THR A 94 8.39 6.69 27.85
N ASP A 95 8.44 7.98 27.51
CA ASP A 95 7.46 8.60 26.60
C ASP A 95 7.41 7.90 25.23
N ALA A 96 8.56 7.42 24.74
CA ALA A 96 8.64 6.66 23.49
C ALA A 96 7.90 5.31 23.57
N ALA A 97 7.96 4.63 24.72
CA ALA A 97 7.20 3.42 24.96
C ALA A 97 5.69 3.70 25.02
N HIS A 98 5.27 4.80 25.64
CA HIS A 98 3.86 5.19 25.69
C HIS A 98 3.30 5.47 24.29
N ILE A 99 4.01 6.23 23.47
CA ILE A 99 3.57 6.55 22.10
C ILE A 99 3.42 5.25 21.28
N ALA A 100 4.41 4.36 21.35
CA ALA A 100 4.33 3.08 20.66
C ALA A 100 3.18 2.20 21.18
N ALA A 101 2.93 2.18 22.49
CA ALA A 101 1.84 1.42 23.09
C ALA A 101 0.46 1.92 22.63
N VAL A 102 0.27 3.24 22.50
CA VAL A 102 -0.99 3.84 22.01
C VAL A 102 -1.34 3.36 20.61
N ASP A 103 -0.35 3.17 19.74
CA ASP A 103 -0.59 2.67 18.37
C ASP A 103 -0.78 1.14 18.32
N ILE A 104 -0.04 0.40 19.14
CA ILE A 104 -0.04 -1.07 19.13
C ILE A 104 -1.31 -1.65 19.78
N LEU A 105 -1.80 -1.06 20.87
CA LEU A 105 -2.94 -1.62 21.63
C LEU A 105 -4.23 -1.74 20.81
N PRO A 106 -4.68 -0.71 20.05
CA PRO A 106 -5.86 -0.83 19.19
C PRO A 106 -5.70 -1.89 18.09
N ALA A 107 -4.49 -1.97 17.50
CA ALA A 107 -4.20 -2.95 16.46
C ALA A 107 -4.27 -4.39 16.99
N LEU A 108 -3.73 -4.65 18.19
CA LEU A 108 -3.85 -5.93 18.87
C LEU A 108 -5.30 -6.30 19.21
N GLN A 109 -6.13 -5.33 19.61
CA GLN A 109 -7.54 -5.58 19.87
C GLN A 109 -8.31 -6.00 18.61
N LEU A 110 -8.03 -5.35 17.47
CA LEU A 110 -8.62 -5.71 16.18
C LEU A 110 -8.19 -7.11 15.76
N LEU A 111 -6.90 -7.42 15.86
CA LEU A 111 -6.38 -8.75 15.56
C LEU A 111 -6.96 -9.83 16.49
N ARG A 112 -7.07 -9.56 17.79
CA ARG A 112 -7.68 -10.51 18.73
C ARG A 112 -9.14 -10.80 18.36
N LYS A 113 -9.89 -9.80 17.89
CA LYS A 113 -11.27 -9.99 17.42
C LYS A 113 -11.35 -10.87 16.16
N THR A 114 -10.37 -10.79 15.26
CA THR A 114 -10.35 -11.63 14.05
C THR A 114 -9.89 -13.05 14.38
N LEU A 115 -8.86 -13.21 15.21
CA LEU A 115 -8.37 -14.53 15.65
C LEU A 115 -9.40 -15.31 16.46
N ASN A 116 -10.14 -14.66 17.36
CA ASN A 116 -11.20 -15.32 18.13
C ASN A 116 -12.41 -15.75 17.29
N LYS A 117 -12.51 -15.32 16.03
CA LYS A 117 -13.58 -15.69 15.10
C LYS A 117 -13.18 -16.84 14.17
N LEU A 118 -11.89 -17.18 14.11
CA LEU A 118 -11.36 -18.35 13.40
C LEU A 118 -11.62 -19.62 14.22
#